data_AF-A0A1Y5JPC7-F1
#
_entry.id   AF-A0A1Y5JPC7-F1
#
_cell.length_a   1.000
_cell.length_b   1.000
_cell.length_c   1.000
_cell.angle_alpha   90.00
_cell.angle_beta   90.00
_cell.angle_gamma   90.00
#
_symmetry.space_group_name_H-M   'P 1'
#
loop_
_entity.id
_entity.type
_entity.pdbx_description
1 polymer ?
#
loop_
_entity_poly.entity_id
_entity_poly.type
_entity_poly.pdbx_seq_one_letter_code
_entity_poly.pdbx_strand_id
1 'polypeptide(L)'
;MVYKAGVQVVLNYRLAEAKPPEAIPHAVTYAIDNGKAVFSVLLINEGDSLSRPQLEVEIIQQEGNKQVLAWESAVSFIYAGTAAQYQMKLEQPLLQGAYLAEVKTALNGHTVRKVLPFEVNQAIPLSQHQTADSEFMDEERRFILSRVYFYGVILLTVILLVVYQKKKSKK
;
A
#
# COMPACT_ATOMS: atom_id res chain seq x y z
N MET A 1 -76.11 -7.37 11.35
CA MET A 1 -75.02 -6.63 12.03
C MET A 1 -73.70 -7.18 11.51
N VAL A 2 -72.86 -6.37 10.87
CA VAL A 2 -71.56 -6.80 10.33
C VAL A 2 -70.46 -6.32 11.27
N TYR A 3 -69.71 -7.24 11.85
CA TYR A 3 -68.54 -6.92 12.67
C TYR A 3 -67.33 -6.70 11.77
N LYS A 4 -66.70 -5.51 11.86
CA LYS A 4 -65.38 -5.25 11.29
C LYS A 4 -64.36 -5.25 12.41
N ALA A 5 -63.44 -6.21 12.38
CA ALA A 5 -62.25 -6.18 13.22
C ALA A 5 -61.13 -5.49 12.43
N GLY A 6 -60.52 -4.46 13.02
CA GLY A 6 -59.32 -3.83 12.49
C GLY A 6 -58.09 -4.47 13.13
N VAL A 7 -57.10 -4.83 12.32
CA VAL A 7 -55.81 -5.31 12.80
C VAL A 7 -54.83 -4.15 12.78
N GLN A 8 -54.24 -3.83 13.94
CA GLN A 8 -53.12 -2.88 14.02
C GLN A 8 -51.82 -3.68 14.08
N VAL A 9 -50.98 -3.52 13.05
CA VAL A 9 -49.65 -4.11 13.02
C VAL A 9 -48.65 -3.04 13.48
N VAL A 10 -48.00 -3.27 14.63
CA VAL A 10 -46.93 -2.42 15.14
C VAL A 10 -45.60 -3.10 14.86
N LEU A 11 -44.82 -2.52 13.94
CA LEU A 11 -43.48 -2.98 13.61
C LEU A 11 -42.46 -2.35 14.55
N ASN A 12 -42.00 -3.13 15.53
CA ASN A 12 -40.87 -2.76 16.37
C ASN A 12 -39.58 -3.26 15.72
N TYR A 13 -38.81 -2.37 15.11
CA TYR A 13 -37.47 -2.69 14.64
C TYR A 13 -36.44 -2.15 15.64
N ARG A 14 -35.43 -2.98 15.96
CA ARG A 14 -34.23 -2.54 16.68
C ARG A 14 -33.19 -2.20 15.62
N LEU A 15 -32.90 -0.92 15.42
CA LEU A 15 -31.69 -0.50 14.73
C LEU A 15 -30.51 -0.91 15.62
N ALA A 16 -29.75 -1.93 15.22
CA ALA A 16 -28.40 -2.08 15.75
C ALA A 16 -27.60 -0.90 15.19
N GLU A 17 -27.00 -0.10 16.07
CA GLU A 17 -26.05 0.92 15.62
C GLU A 17 -24.92 0.23 14.86
N ALA A 18 -24.71 0.63 13.60
CA ALA A 18 -23.61 0.14 12.81
C ALA A 18 -22.29 0.56 13.48
N LYS A 19 -21.36 -0.38 13.61
CA LYS A 19 -20.02 -0.06 14.11
C LYS A 19 -19.34 0.94 13.19
N PRO A 20 -18.59 1.91 13.73
CA PRO A 20 -17.79 2.82 12.92
C PRO A 20 -16.77 2.04 12.07
N PRO A 21 -16.27 2.62 10.97
CA PRO A 21 -15.20 2.00 10.20
C PRO A 21 -13.94 1.88 11.07
N GLU A 22 -13.26 0.74 11.00
CA GLU A 22 -12.04 0.47 11.77
C GLU A 22 -10.91 -0.04 10.88
N ALA A 23 -9.68 0.07 11.37
CA ALA A 23 -8.52 -0.55 10.75
C ALA A 23 -7.53 -0.93 11.84
N ILE A 24 -7.66 -2.16 12.31
CA ILE A 24 -6.92 -2.66 13.46
C ILE A 24 -5.67 -3.39 12.98
N PRO A 25 -4.46 -2.99 13.44
CA PRO A 25 -3.26 -3.78 13.20
C PRO A 25 -3.40 -5.16 13.83
N HIS A 26 -3.15 -6.21 13.06
CA HIS A 26 -3.33 -7.59 13.53
C HIS A 26 -2.02 -8.34 13.61
N ALA A 27 -1.20 -8.29 12.56
CA ALA A 27 0.07 -8.98 12.51
C ALA A 27 1.08 -8.21 11.66
N VAL A 28 2.36 -8.52 11.85
CA VAL A 28 3.45 -8.05 11.00
C VAL A 28 4.32 -9.23 10.62
N THR A 29 4.90 -9.17 9.42
CA THR A 29 5.83 -10.20 8.94
C THR A 29 7.01 -9.57 8.22
N TYR A 30 8.12 -10.29 8.23
CA TYR A 30 9.33 -9.94 7.51
C TYR A 30 9.74 -11.11 6.63
N ALA A 31 10.11 -10.80 5.38
CA ALA A 31 10.63 -11.79 4.44
C ALA A 31 11.65 -11.15 3.50
N ILE A 32 12.50 -11.99 2.90
CA ILE A 32 13.28 -11.62 1.71
C ILE A 32 12.54 -12.18 0.50
N ASP A 33 12.05 -11.30 -0.37
CA ASP A 33 11.38 -11.65 -1.62
C ASP A 33 12.20 -11.11 -2.80
N ASN A 34 12.62 -12.00 -3.70
CA ASN A 34 13.46 -11.68 -4.86
C ASN A 34 14.71 -10.85 -4.50
N GLY A 35 15.38 -11.22 -3.40
CA GLY A 35 16.57 -10.53 -2.90
C GLY A 35 16.29 -9.16 -2.25
N LYS A 36 15.03 -8.75 -2.13
CA LYS A 36 14.62 -7.51 -1.48
C LYS A 36 13.98 -7.81 -0.13
N ALA A 37 14.34 -7.02 0.87
CA ALA A 37 13.70 -7.11 2.18
C ALA A 37 12.31 -6.50 2.12
N VAL A 38 11.31 -7.28 2.50
CA VAL A 38 9.90 -6.90 2.50
C VAL A 38 9.34 -7.02 3.92
N PHE A 39 8.82 -5.91 4.41
CA PHE A 39 8.07 -5.86 5.66
C PHE A 39 6.58 -5.75 5.32
N SER A 40 5.74 -6.56 5.96
CA SER A 40 4.30 -6.55 5.75
C SER A 40 3.53 -6.27 7.04
N VAL A 41 2.46 -5.50 6.92
CA VAL A 41 1.48 -5.26 7.98
C VAL A 41 0.12 -5.82 7.53
N LEU A 42 -0.49 -6.64 8.37
CA LEU A 42 -1.87 -7.08 8.20
C LEU A 42 -2.80 -6.19 9.01
N LEU A 43 -3.71 -5.50 8.33
CA LEU A 43 -4.78 -4.70 8.92
C LEU A 43 -6.12 -5.42 8.74
N ILE A 44 -6.97 -5.39 9.77
CA ILE A 44 -8.33 -5.93 9.71
C ILE A 44 -9.32 -4.80 9.94
N ASN A 45 -10.34 -4.71 9.08
CA ASN A 45 -11.47 -3.82 9.32
C ASN A 45 -12.55 -4.57 10.10
N GLU A 46 -12.58 -4.34 11.41
CA GLU A 46 -13.57 -4.92 12.34
C GLU A 46 -14.86 -4.11 12.44
N GLY A 47 -14.95 -2.99 11.69
CA GLY A 47 -16.13 -2.15 11.57
C GLY A 47 -17.11 -2.63 10.51
N ASP A 48 -18.27 -1.97 10.44
CA ASP A 48 -19.37 -2.33 9.54
C ASP A 48 -19.37 -1.54 8.21
N SER A 49 -18.33 -0.72 7.98
CA SER A 49 -18.21 0.11 6.78
C SER A 49 -16.77 0.16 6.25
N LEU A 50 -16.62 0.63 5.01
CA LEU A 50 -15.34 0.72 4.29
C LEU A 50 -14.35 1.67 4.99
N SER A 51 -13.11 1.22 5.21
CA SER A 51 -12.06 1.98 5.88
C SER A 51 -10.96 2.44 4.91
N ARG A 52 -10.42 3.65 5.14
CA ARG A 52 -9.24 4.20 4.45
C ARG A 52 -8.26 4.81 5.47
N PRO A 53 -7.54 3.99 6.24
CA PRO A 53 -6.68 4.48 7.29
C PRO A 53 -5.39 5.11 6.72
N GLN A 54 -4.78 6.01 7.48
CA GLN A 54 -3.35 6.31 7.35
C GLN A 54 -2.57 5.29 8.18
N LEU A 55 -1.42 4.84 7.69
CA LEU A 55 -0.57 3.86 8.36
C LEU A 55 0.79 4.47 8.63
N GLU A 56 1.19 4.42 9.89
CA GLU A 56 2.56 4.70 10.33
C GLU A 56 3.12 3.45 11.00
N VAL A 57 4.36 3.11 10.69
CA VAL A 57 5.07 1.98 11.30
C VAL A 57 6.44 2.44 11.77
N GLU A 58 6.78 2.11 13.00
CA GLU A 58 8.12 2.23 13.56
C GLU A 58 8.65 0.84 13.91
N ILE A 59 9.73 0.41 13.26
CA ILE A 59 10.40 -0.88 13.57
C ILE A 59 11.56 -0.61 14.51
N ILE A 60 11.63 -1.38 15.61
CA ILE A 60 12.60 -1.21 16.69
C ILE A 60 13.23 -2.57 17.00
N GLN A 61 14.57 -2.67 16.92
CA GLN A 61 15.30 -3.86 17.37
C GLN A 61 15.27 -3.96 18.90
N GLN A 62 14.96 -5.13 19.45
CA GLN A 62 14.88 -5.34 20.90
C GLN A 62 16.25 -5.42 21.57
N GLU A 63 17.25 -5.98 20.87
CA GLU A 63 18.61 -6.16 21.38
C GLU A 63 19.60 -5.33 20.56
N GLY A 64 20.37 -4.46 21.22
CA GLY A 64 21.43 -3.66 20.59
C GLY A 64 21.07 -2.20 20.33
N ASN A 65 21.68 -1.62 19.29
CA ASN A 65 21.47 -0.22 18.92
C ASN A 65 20.07 -0.06 18.33
N LYS A 66 19.29 0.92 18.81
CA LYS A 66 17.90 1.13 18.42
C LYS A 66 17.83 1.57 16.94
N GLN A 67 17.84 0.61 16.01
CA GLN A 67 17.53 0.92 14.62
C GLN A 67 16.05 1.22 14.55
N VAL A 68 15.72 2.47 14.20
CA VAL A 68 14.37 2.96 14.02
C VAL A 68 14.13 3.14 12.53
N LEU A 69 13.28 2.31 11.94
CA LEU A 69 12.79 2.50 10.58
C LEU A 69 11.35 3.01 10.64
N ALA A 70 11.14 4.22 10.13
CA ALA A 70 9.83 4.84 10.06
C ALA A 70 9.26 4.72 8.65
N TRP A 71 8.01 4.28 8.56
CA TRP A 71 7.27 4.17 7.31
C TRP A 71 5.89 4.79 7.47
N GLU A 72 5.59 5.78 6.64
CA GLU A 72 4.28 6.38 6.55
C GLU A 72 3.68 6.10 5.16
N SER A 73 2.44 5.63 5.13
CA SER A 73 1.74 5.34 3.88
C SER A 73 0.24 5.56 3.99
N ALA A 74 -0.34 6.09 2.91
CA ALA A 74 -1.78 6.06 2.72
C ALA A 74 -2.19 4.65 2.33
N VAL A 75 -2.99 4.03 3.18
CA VAL A 75 -3.55 2.72 2.94
C VAL A 75 -4.68 2.85 1.92
N SER A 76 -4.81 1.86 1.04
CA SER A 76 -5.98 1.75 0.18
C SER A 76 -7.25 1.45 1.00
N PHE A 77 -8.28 0.96 0.32
CA PHE A 77 -9.55 0.62 0.93
C PHE A 77 -9.52 -0.76 1.58
N ILE A 78 -10.07 -0.87 2.79
CA ILE A 78 -10.32 -2.16 3.46
C ILE A 78 -11.83 -2.30 3.66
N TYR A 79 -12.45 -3.30 3.02
CA TYR A 79 -13.88 -3.57 3.16
C TYR A 79 -14.21 -4.07 4.57
N ALA A 80 -15.44 -3.81 5.03
CA ALA A 80 -15.94 -4.27 6.32
C ALA A 80 -15.77 -5.79 6.46
N GLY A 81 -15.26 -6.23 7.61
CA GLY A 81 -15.02 -7.65 7.91
C GLY A 81 -13.90 -8.31 7.10
N THR A 82 -13.05 -7.54 6.39
CA THR A 82 -11.94 -8.08 5.60
C THR A 82 -10.58 -7.71 6.17
N ALA A 83 -9.56 -8.45 5.73
CA ALA A 83 -8.16 -8.18 6.03
C ALA A 83 -7.45 -7.68 4.78
N ALA A 84 -6.51 -6.78 4.96
CA ALA A 84 -5.64 -6.27 3.90
C ALA A 84 -4.18 -6.28 4.35
N GLN A 85 -3.31 -6.74 3.47
CA GLN A 85 -1.88 -6.79 3.71
C GLN A 85 -1.19 -5.66 2.96
N TYR A 86 -0.40 -4.87 3.68
CA TYR A 86 0.36 -3.74 3.15
C TYR A 86 1.84 -4.05 3.26
N GLN A 87 2.55 -3.87 2.16
CA GLN A 87 3.95 -4.24 2.06
C GLN A 87 4.82 -3.00 1.81
N MET A 88 5.96 -2.97 2.48
CA MET A 88 7.03 -2.01 2.25
C MET A 88 8.30 -2.78 1.88
N LYS A 89 8.98 -2.31 0.84
CA LYS A 89 10.35 -2.72 0.55
C LYS A 89 11.30 -1.89 1.40
N LEU A 90 12.13 -2.54 2.18
CA LEU A 90 13.17 -1.89 2.97
C LEU A 90 14.38 -1.62 2.06
N GLU A 91 15.04 -0.48 2.26
CA GLU A 91 16.27 -0.13 1.54
C GLU A 91 17.40 -1.13 1.84
N GLN A 92 17.43 -1.63 3.08
CA GLN A 92 18.41 -2.62 3.53
C GLN A 92 17.70 -3.74 4.30
N PRO A 93 18.18 -5.00 4.20
CA PRO A 93 17.72 -6.08 5.05
C PRO A 93 17.92 -5.78 6.53
N LEU A 94 16.99 -6.27 7.36
CA LEU A 94 17.15 -6.24 8.81
C LEU A 94 18.18 -7.29 9.22
N LEU A 95 18.92 -7.00 10.27
CA LEU A 95 19.82 -7.98 10.88
C LEU A 95 19.01 -9.09 11.54
N GLN A 96 19.65 -10.24 11.74
CA GLN A 96 19.04 -11.32 12.49
C GLN A 96 18.77 -10.87 13.93
N GLY A 97 17.56 -11.13 14.44
CA GLY A 97 17.20 -10.77 15.80
C GLY A 97 15.70 -10.59 16.01
N ALA A 98 15.34 -10.23 17.24
CA ALA A 98 13.97 -9.93 17.63
C ALA A 98 13.67 -8.43 17.50
N TYR A 99 12.50 -8.12 16.97
CA TYR A 99 12.05 -6.76 16.67
C TYR A 99 10.63 -6.52 17.18
N LEU A 100 10.33 -5.26 17.43
CA LEU A 100 8.99 -4.75 17.69
C LEU A 100 8.59 -3.80 16.56
N ALA A 101 7.41 -4.00 15.99
CA ALA A 101 6.79 -3.03 15.10
C ALA A 101 5.71 -2.28 15.87
N GLU A 102 5.90 -0.99 16.08
CA GLU A 102 4.85 -0.10 16.53
C GLU A 102 4.06 0.36 15.30
N VAL A 103 2.84 -0.14 15.18
CA VAL A 103 1.93 0.16 14.06
C VAL A 103 0.84 1.09 14.57
N LYS A 104 0.72 2.26 13.94
CA LYS A 104 -0.35 3.22 14.18
C LYS A 104 -1.22 3.31 12.93
N THR A 105 -2.53 3.25 13.13
CA THR A 105 -3.52 3.52 12.11
C THR A 105 -4.35 4.72 12.53
N ALA A 106 -4.52 5.70 11.64
CA ALA A 106 -5.36 6.87 11.88
C ALA A 106 -6.54 6.88 10.90
N LEU A 107 -7.76 7.00 11.43
CA LEU A 107 -9.00 6.97 10.64
C LEU A 107 -10.05 7.86 11.31
N ASN A 108 -10.59 8.84 10.58
CA ASN A 108 -11.66 9.74 11.06
C ASN A 108 -11.36 10.41 12.43
N GLY A 109 -10.10 10.76 12.69
CA GLY A 109 -9.67 11.35 13.97
C GLY A 109 -9.48 10.35 15.11
N HIS A 110 -9.75 9.06 14.89
CA HIS A 110 -9.40 7.99 15.81
C HIS A 110 -8.07 7.35 15.41
N THR A 111 -7.21 7.14 16.41
CA THR A 111 -5.93 6.47 16.21
C THR A 111 -5.89 5.19 17.02
N VAL A 112 -5.54 4.08 16.35
CA VAL A 112 -5.26 2.80 16.99
C VAL A 112 -3.77 2.55 16.92
N ARG A 113 -3.16 2.21 18.05
CA ARG A 113 -1.73 1.88 18.16
C ARG A 113 -1.58 0.48 18.71
N LYS A 114 -0.77 -0.35 18.05
CA LYS A 114 -0.39 -1.68 18.54
C LYS A 114 1.10 -1.93 18.36
N VAL A 115 1.68 -2.63 19.32
CA VAL A 115 3.07 -3.10 19.27
C VAL A 115 3.02 -4.58 18.94
N LEU A 116 3.62 -4.95 17.81
CA LEU A 116 3.57 -6.29 17.26
C LEU A 116 5.00 -6.87 17.19
N PRO A 117 5.32 -7.93 17.94
CA PRO A 117 6.64 -8.55 17.89
C PRO A 117 6.81 -9.38 16.61
N PHE A 118 8.03 -9.43 16.10
CA PHE A 118 8.41 -10.34 15.02
C PHE A 118 9.89 -10.69 15.08
N GLU A 119 10.25 -11.82 14.49
CA GLU A 119 11.63 -12.31 14.45
C GLU A 119 12.16 -12.32 13.03
N VAL A 120 13.44 -11.97 12.89
CA VAL A 120 14.19 -12.09 11.64
C VAL A 120 15.14 -13.26 11.79
N ASN A 121 14.80 -14.38 11.14
CA ASN A 121 15.48 -15.67 11.31
C ASN A 121 16.44 -16.04 10.16
N GLN A 122 16.67 -15.14 9.19
CA GLN A 122 17.43 -15.48 7.97
C GLN A 122 18.91 -15.09 8.09
N ALA A 123 19.80 -16.07 7.91
CA ALA A 123 21.22 -15.83 7.63
C ALA A 123 21.34 -15.35 6.18
N ILE A 124 21.67 -14.07 5.97
CA ILE A 124 21.89 -13.52 4.63
C ILE A 124 23.15 -14.19 4.05
N PRO A 125 23.08 -14.96 2.94
CA PRO A 125 24.29 -15.38 2.27
C PRO A 125 24.95 -14.14 1.67
N LEU A 126 26.18 -13.86 2.11
CA LEU A 126 27.00 -12.68 1.76
C LEU A 126 27.32 -12.53 0.25
N SER A 127 26.72 -13.35 -0.63
CA SER A 127 27.16 -13.53 -2.03
C SER A 127 26.25 -12.90 -3.09
N GLN A 128 25.17 -12.20 -2.73
CA GLN A 128 24.26 -11.58 -3.74
C GLN A 128 24.36 -10.05 -3.84
N HIS A 129 25.34 -9.41 -3.19
CA HIS A 129 25.53 -7.96 -3.25
C HIS A 129 26.13 -7.42 -4.56
N GLN A 130 26.29 -8.24 -5.61
CA GLN A 130 26.92 -7.82 -6.86
C GLN A 130 26.33 -8.48 -8.11
N THR A 131 25.02 -8.39 -8.35
CA THR A 131 24.50 -8.59 -9.73
C THR A 131 23.12 -7.99 -10.02
N ALA A 132 22.58 -7.10 -9.18
CA ALA A 132 21.24 -6.53 -9.42
C ALA A 132 21.21 -5.02 -9.70
N ASP A 133 22.34 -4.32 -9.59
CA ASP A 133 22.42 -2.88 -9.88
C ASP A 133 22.65 -2.56 -11.38
N SER A 134 23.06 -3.54 -12.19
CA SER A 134 23.32 -3.32 -13.62
C SER A 134 22.15 -3.67 -14.54
N GLU A 135 21.21 -4.54 -14.14
CA GLU A 135 20.09 -4.93 -15.02
C GLU A 135 18.86 -4.04 -14.89
N PHE A 136 18.56 -3.49 -13.70
CA PHE A 136 17.36 -2.66 -13.51
C PHE A 136 17.53 -1.18 -13.89
N MET A 137 18.74 -0.64 -13.82
CA MET A 137 19.03 0.71 -14.32
C MET A 137 18.94 0.81 -15.85
N ASP A 138 18.97 -0.33 -16.55
CA ASP A 138 18.94 -0.40 -18.00
C ASP A 138 17.49 -0.49 -18.52
N GLU A 139 16.59 -1.24 -17.86
CA GLU A 139 15.19 -1.33 -18.31
C GLU A 139 14.40 -0.03 -18.09
N GLU A 140 14.51 0.62 -16.93
CA GLU A 140 13.76 1.86 -16.65
C GLU A 140 14.30 3.05 -17.47
N ARG A 141 15.63 3.14 -17.67
CA ARG A 141 16.23 4.15 -18.56
C ARG A 141 15.89 3.89 -20.03
N ARG A 142 15.91 2.63 -20.51
CA ARG A 142 15.47 2.31 -21.88
C ARG A 142 13.98 2.62 -22.09
N PHE A 143 13.14 2.41 -21.08
CA PHE A 143 11.71 2.71 -21.16
C PHE A 143 11.43 4.22 -21.28
N ILE A 144 12.16 5.05 -20.54
CA ILE A 144 12.00 6.50 -20.57
C ILE A 144 12.65 7.10 -21.84
N LEU A 145 13.85 6.64 -22.23
CA LEU A 145 14.48 7.09 -23.48
C LEU A 145 13.63 6.73 -24.71
N SER A 146 13.10 5.51 -24.79
CA SER A 146 12.31 5.08 -25.94
C SER A 146 11.05 5.93 -26.13
N ARG A 147 10.33 6.30 -25.06
CA ARG A 147 9.15 7.18 -25.16
C ARG A 147 9.53 8.59 -25.60
N VAL A 148 10.59 9.18 -25.03
CA VAL A 148 11.02 10.55 -25.42
C VAL A 148 11.45 10.58 -26.89
N TYR A 149 12.18 9.57 -27.37
CA TYR A 149 12.54 9.43 -28.79
C TYR A 149 11.30 9.23 -29.67
N PHE A 150 10.34 8.40 -29.26
CA PHE A 150 9.12 8.14 -30.04
C PHE A 150 8.26 9.41 -30.19
N TYR A 151 8.03 10.15 -29.10
CA TYR A 151 7.29 11.42 -29.15
C TYR A 151 8.06 12.51 -29.91
N GLY A 152 9.40 12.55 -29.78
CA GLY A 152 10.24 13.46 -30.53
C GLY A 152 10.16 13.25 -32.04
N VAL A 153 10.22 12.00 -32.51
CA VAL A 153 10.13 11.66 -33.95
C VAL A 153 8.73 11.96 -34.50
N ILE A 154 7.67 11.64 -33.75
CA ILE A 154 6.29 11.99 -34.15
C ILE A 154 6.13 13.51 -34.27
N LEU A 155 6.63 14.28 -33.31
CA LEU A 155 6.53 15.74 -33.37
C LEU A 155 7.29 16.30 -34.59
N LEU A 156 8.49 15.80 -34.88
CA LEU A 156 9.32 16.26 -36.00
C LEU A 156 8.70 15.92 -37.35
N THR A 157 8.11 14.73 -37.49
CA THR A 157 7.35 14.34 -38.69
C THR A 157 6.10 15.19 -38.87
N VAL A 158 5.34 15.50 -37.81
CA VAL A 158 4.20 16.43 -37.89
C VAL A 158 4.66 17.83 -38.35
N ILE A 159 5.75 18.36 -37.78
CA ILE A 159 6.29 19.67 -38.18
C ILE A 159 6.69 19.67 -39.66
N LEU A 160 7.41 18.64 -40.12
CA LEU A 160 7.80 18.52 -41.52
C LEU A 160 6.59 18.43 -42.45
N LEU A 161 5.54 17.70 -42.05
CA LEU A 161 4.32 17.54 -42.83
C LEU A 161 3.54 18.86 -42.91
N VAL A 162 3.44 19.61 -41.81
CA VAL A 162 2.85 20.95 -41.78
C VAL A 162 3.63 21.93 -42.66
N VAL A 163 4.96 21.94 -42.58
CA VAL A 163 5.82 22.79 -43.42
C VAL A 163 5.67 22.42 -44.90
N TYR A 164 5.62 21.13 -45.22
CA TYR A 164 5.41 20.65 -46.58
C TYR A 164 4.05 21.05 -47.15
N GLN A 165 2.96 20.87 -46.39
CA GLN A 165 1.61 21.29 -46.81
C GLN A 165 1.53 22.81 -46.99
N LYS A 166 2.13 23.60 -46.09
CA LYS A 166 2.16 25.06 -46.20
C LYS A 166 2.94 25.54 -47.43
N LYS A 167 3.97 24.80 -47.85
CA LYS A 167 4.74 25.07 -49.08
C LYS A 167 3.98 24.67 -50.34
N LYS A 168 3.16 23.61 -50.27
CA LYS A 168 2.31 23.14 -51.38
C LYS A 168 1.07 24.02 -51.60
N SER A 169 0.52 24.63 -50.54
CA SER A 169 -0.61 25.57 -50.63
C SER A 169 -0.24 26.98 -51.13
N LYS A 170 1.06 27.27 -51.33
CA LYS A 170 1.58 28.53 -51.87
C LYS A 170 2.05 28.43 -53.34
N LYS A 171 1.80 27.29 -53.99
CA LYS A 171 1.90 27.13 -55.45
C LYS A 171 0.49 26.90 -56.00
#